data_AF-A0A2V8PTV0-F1
#
_entry.id   AF-A0A2V8PTV0-F1
#
_cell.length_a   1.000
_cell.length_b   1.000
_cell.length_c   1.000
_cell.angle_alpha   90.00
_cell.angle_beta   90.00
_cell.angle_gamma   90.00
#
_symmetry.space_group_name_H-M   'P 1'
#
loop_
_entity.id
_entity.type
_entity.pdbx_description
1 polymer ?
#
loop_
_entity_poly.entity_id
_entity_poly.type
_entity_poly.pdbx_seq_one_letter_code
_entity_poly.pdbx_strand_id
1 'polypeptide(L)'
;MKKEQTTKSIRAFERNVQGQVREFFLKSNSSPLRLIDDKGTEWDFTGTALNGKLMDKQLTRIAVLKDYWFDWKTYNPKTRVYTLGER
;
A
#
# COMPACT_ATOMS: atom_id res chain seq x y z
N MET A 1 -20.98 -19.61 -16.38
CA MET A 1 -20.05 -19.44 -15.24
C MET A 1 -19.47 -18.03 -15.32
N LYS A 2 -19.90 -17.09 -14.44
CA LYS A 2 -19.32 -15.74 -14.42
C LYS A 2 -17.92 -15.85 -13.81
N LYS A 3 -16.88 -15.51 -14.59
CA LYS A 3 -15.54 -15.32 -14.03
C LYS A 3 -15.60 -14.11 -13.13
N GLU A 4 -15.47 -14.33 -11.83
CA GLU A 4 -15.33 -13.27 -10.85
C GLU A 4 -13.96 -12.62 -11.07
N GLN A 5 -13.96 -11.48 -11.76
CA GLN A 5 -12.75 -10.76 -12.07
C GLN A 5 -12.34 -10.00 -10.80
N THR A 6 -11.47 -10.62 -10.00
CA THR A 6 -10.88 -9.97 -8.84
C THR A 6 -10.01 -8.79 -9.29
N THR A 7 -10.53 -7.58 -9.14
CA THR A 7 -9.79 -6.35 -9.45
C THR A 7 -8.67 -6.17 -8.44
N LYS A 8 -7.44 -6.58 -8.81
CA LYS A 8 -6.25 -6.35 -7.97
C LYS A 8 -5.91 -4.87 -7.96
N SER A 9 -6.19 -4.22 -6.84
CA SER A 9 -5.93 -2.79 -6.62
C SER A 9 -4.65 -2.59 -5.81
N ILE A 10 -3.93 -1.50 -6.10
CA ILE A 10 -2.76 -1.05 -5.34
C ILE A 10 -3.05 0.36 -4.85
N ARG A 11 -2.67 0.66 -3.61
CA ARG A 11 -2.66 2.01 -3.06
C ARG A 11 -1.36 2.20 -2.29
N ALA A 12 -0.83 3.42 -2.31
CA ALA A 12 0.21 3.85 -1.40
C ALA A 12 -0.26 5.09 -0.64
N PHE A 13 0.24 5.22 0.58
CA PHE A 13 -0.11 6.29 1.49
C PHE A 13 1.15 6.85 2.14
N GLU A 14 1.11 8.11 2.50
CA GLU A 14 2.13 8.73 3.34
C GLU A 14 2.17 8.05 4.70
N ARG A 15 3.38 7.77 5.21
CA ARG A 15 3.55 7.22 6.57
C ARG A 15 3.52 8.30 7.65
N ASN A 16 3.49 9.58 7.27
CA ASN A 16 3.35 10.68 8.21
C ASN A 16 1.87 10.88 8.56
N VAL A 17 1.53 10.65 9.82
CA VAL A 17 0.20 10.86 10.37
C VAL A 17 0.29 11.96 11.42
N GLN A 18 -0.29 13.13 11.12
CA GLN A 18 -0.28 14.32 12.01
C GLN A 18 1.14 14.73 12.47
N GLY A 19 2.10 14.75 11.55
CA GLY A 19 3.48 15.15 11.84
C GLY A 19 4.34 14.02 12.42
N GLN A 20 3.78 12.85 12.68
CA GLN A 20 4.51 11.71 13.23
C GLN A 20 4.65 10.60 12.19
N VAL A 21 5.88 10.14 12.01
CA VAL A 21 6.19 8.98 11.18
C VAL A 21 5.70 7.72 11.89
N ARG A 22 4.83 6.96 11.23
CA ARG A 22 4.25 5.70 11.73
C ARG A 22 4.84 4.48 11.03
N GLU A 23 4.71 3.33 11.64
CA GLU A 23 4.90 2.02 11.00
C GLU A 23 3.55 1.34 10.87
N PHE A 24 3.34 0.62 9.75
CA PHE A 24 2.09 -0.05 9.45
C PHE A 24 2.35 -1.53 9.21
N PHE A 25 1.49 -2.36 9.78
CA PHE A 25 1.57 -3.81 9.69
C PHE A 25 0.24 -4.35 9.18
N LEU A 26 0.27 -5.50 8.51
CA LEU A 26 -0.95 -6.22 8.21
C LEU A 26 -1.56 -6.73 9.52
N LYS A 27 -2.83 -6.46 9.77
CA LYS A 27 -3.53 -7.03 10.91
C LYS A 27 -3.83 -8.51 10.63
N SER A 28 -3.28 -9.40 11.45
CA SER A 28 -3.54 -10.84 11.34
C SER A 28 -5.04 -11.15 11.45
N ASN A 29 -5.50 -12.13 10.68
CA ASN A 29 -6.89 -12.63 10.70
C ASN A 29 -7.97 -11.58 10.43
N SER A 30 -7.65 -10.48 9.74
CA SER A 30 -8.66 -9.49 9.32
C SER A 30 -9.24 -9.82 7.94
N SER A 31 -10.57 -9.95 7.86
CA SER A 31 -11.33 -9.93 6.61
C SER A 31 -12.51 -8.95 6.76
N PRO A 32 -12.56 -7.82 6.02
CA PRO A 32 -11.63 -7.40 4.96
C PRO A 32 -10.22 -7.08 5.49
N LEU A 33 -9.24 -6.95 4.58
CA LEU A 33 -7.87 -6.58 4.91
C LEU A 33 -7.83 -5.26 5.70
N ARG A 34 -7.10 -5.26 6.81
CA ARG A 34 -6.83 -4.07 7.62
C ARG A 34 -5.35 -3.93 7.88
N LEU A 35 -4.90 -2.69 7.99
CA LEU A 35 -3.59 -2.38 8.55
C LEU A 35 -3.76 -1.99 10.02
N ILE A 36 -2.73 -2.21 10.81
CA ILE A 36 -2.59 -1.68 12.17
C ILE A 36 -1.29 -0.88 12.25
N ASP A 37 -1.34 0.31 12.85
CA ASP A 37 -0.13 1.10 13.07
C ASP A 37 0.57 0.76 14.41
N ASP A 38 1.76 1.29 14.62
CA ASP A 38 2.57 1.15 15.85
C ASP A 38 1.92 1.73 17.12
N LYS A 39 0.74 2.37 17.00
CA LYS A 39 -0.07 2.90 18.10
C LYS A 39 -1.39 2.16 18.27
N GLY A 40 -1.66 1.12 17.48
CA GLY A 40 -2.86 0.29 17.55
C GLY A 40 -4.06 0.85 16.79
N THR A 41 -3.88 1.90 15.98
CA THR A 41 -4.95 2.39 15.09
C THR A 41 -5.15 1.40 13.96
N GLU A 42 -6.39 0.99 13.71
CA GLU A 42 -6.75 0.16 12.56
C GLU A 42 -7.14 1.03 11.36
N TRP A 43 -6.66 0.65 10.18
CA TRP A 43 -6.91 1.37 8.94
C TRP A 43 -7.51 0.43 7.90
N ASP A 44 -8.57 0.89 7.22
CA ASP A 44 -9.18 0.14 6.12
C ASP A 44 -8.39 0.26 4.81
N PHE A 45 -8.84 -0.46 3.77
CA PHE A 45 -8.21 -0.45 2.44
C PHE A 45 -8.27 0.93 1.74
N THR A 46 -9.14 1.83 2.18
CA THR A 46 -9.25 3.18 1.61
C THR A 46 -8.28 4.16 2.25
N GLY A 47 -7.72 3.79 3.41
CA GLY A 47 -6.82 4.58 4.25
C GLY A 47 -7.53 5.27 5.41
N THR A 48 -8.72 4.82 5.80
CA THR A 48 -9.55 5.44 6.84
C THR A 48 -9.31 4.76 8.18
N ALA A 49 -9.04 5.55 9.23
CA ALA A 49 -8.90 5.05 10.59
C ALA A 49 -10.26 4.63 11.16
N LEU A 50 -10.28 3.43 11.74
CA LEU A 50 -11.52 2.77 12.20
C LEU A 50 -11.71 2.86 13.72
N ASN A 51 -10.70 3.32 14.46
CA ASN A 51 -10.72 3.34 15.92
C ASN A 51 -9.79 4.41 16.51
N GLY A 52 -9.82 4.52 17.84
CA GLY A 52 -8.92 5.37 18.60
C GLY A 52 -9.13 6.86 18.35
N LYS A 53 -8.12 7.66 18.74
CA LYS A 53 -8.17 9.14 18.61
C LYS A 53 -8.18 9.64 17.17
N LEU A 54 -7.87 8.76 16.22
CA LEU A 54 -7.79 9.07 14.80
C LEU A 54 -9.02 8.59 14.03
N MET A 55 -10.06 8.06 14.68
CA MET A 55 -11.28 7.59 14.01
C MET A 55 -11.78 8.60 12.96
N ASP A 56 -12.14 8.08 11.78
CA ASP A 56 -12.59 8.80 10.59
C ASP A 56 -11.54 9.72 9.93
N LYS A 57 -10.29 9.75 10.41
CA LYS A 57 -9.18 10.42 9.70
C LYS A 57 -8.72 9.58 8.51
N GLN A 58 -8.31 10.29 7.46
CA GLN A 58 -7.86 9.71 6.20
C GLN A 58 -6.34 9.86 6.05
N LEU A 59 -5.66 8.78 5.69
CA LEU A 59 -4.27 8.83 5.24
C LEU A 59 -4.15 9.58 3.91
N THR A 60 -3.10 10.39 3.78
CA THR A 60 -2.77 11.05 2.51
C THR A 60 -2.34 10.02 1.48
N ARG A 61 -3.01 9.97 0.33
CA ARG A 61 -2.65 9.08 -0.77
C ARG A 61 -1.44 9.59 -1.53
N ILE A 62 -0.56 8.67 -1.91
CA ILE A 62 0.55 8.92 -2.81
C ILE A 62 0.14 8.45 -4.21
N ALA A 63 0.45 9.27 -5.23
CA ALA A 63 0.27 8.86 -6.62
C ALA A 63 1.18 7.67 -6.94
N VAL A 64 0.59 6.58 -7.42
CA VAL A 64 1.32 5.37 -7.79
C VAL A 64 1.11 5.05 -9.26
N LEU A 65 2.20 4.66 -9.91
CA LEU A 65 2.17 4.07 -11.24
C LEU A 65 2.36 2.56 -11.09
N LYS A 66 1.38 1.79 -11.56
CA LYS A 66 1.52 0.33 -11.71
C LYS A 66 1.97 0.06 -13.13
N ASP A 67 3.19 -0.45 -13.26
CA ASP A 67 3.82 -0.64 -14.56
C ASP A 67 4.54 -1.99 -14.65
N TYR A 68 4.77 -2.46 -15.87
CA TYR A 68 5.68 -3.57 -16.11
C TYR A 68 7.12 -3.07 -16.04
N TRP A 69 8.03 -3.89 -15.49
CA TRP A 69 9.43 -3.47 -15.33
C TRP A 69 10.11 -3.16 -16.67
N PHE A 70 9.72 -3.84 -17.76
CA PHE A 70 10.29 -3.63 -19.10
C PHE A 70 9.79 -2.34 -19.76
N ASP A 71 8.53 -1.97 -19.55
CA ASP A 71 7.97 -0.68 -20.00
C ASP A 71 8.63 0.46 -19.23
N TRP A 72 8.72 0.34 -17.89
CA TRP A 72 9.45 1.29 -17.06
C TRP A 72 10.88 1.52 -17.55
N LYS A 73 11.62 0.44 -17.87
CA LYS A 73 13.01 0.52 -18.35
C LYS A 73 13.13 1.23 -19.70
N THR A 74 12.12 1.13 -20.55
CA THR A 74 12.06 1.84 -21.83
C THR A 74 12.00 3.35 -21.61
N TYR A 75 11.19 3.81 -20.66
CA TYR A 75 11.07 5.24 -20.32
C TYR A 75 12.16 5.74 -19.34
N ASN A 76 12.78 4.84 -18.57
CA ASN A 76 13.80 5.15 -17.57
C ASN A 76 15.09 4.37 -17.86
N PRO A 77 15.82 4.69 -18.96
CA PRO A 77 16.92 3.87 -19.45
C PRO A 77 18.12 3.77 -18.48
N LYS A 78 18.22 4.66 -17.49
CA LYS A 78 19.27 4.60 -16.44
C LYS A 78 18.94 3.67 -15.28
N THR A 79 17.70 3.17 -15.15
CA THR A 79 17.34 2.23 -14.08
C THR A 79 18.16 0.95 -14.21
N ARG A 80 18.89 0.56 -13.15
CA ARG A 80 19.59 -0.73 -13.10
C ARG A 80 18.58 -1.85 -12.90
N VAL A 81 18.63 -2.86 -13.77
CA VAL A 81 17.86 -4.10 -13.61
C VAL A 81 18.78 -5.14 -13.02
N TYR A 82 18.35 -5.78 -11.94
CA TYR A 82 19.06 -6.91 -11.35
C TYR A 82 18.46 -8.20 -11.89
N THR A 83 19.30 -9.03 -12.50
CA THR A 83 18.97 -10.41 -12.81
C THR A 83 19.36 -11.28 -11.61
N LEU A 84 18.70 -12.42 -11.38
CA LEU A 84 19.34 -13.46 -10.59
C LEU A 84 20.68 -13.76 -11.31
N GLY A 85 21.80 -13.69 -10.58
CA GLY A 85 23.11 -14.05 -11.12
C GLY A 85 23.12 -15.48 -11.66
N GLU A 86 24.15 -15.84 -12.43
CA GLU A 86 24.33 -17.22 -12.91
C GLU A 86 24.20 -18.20 -11.72
N ARG A 87 23.32 -19.19 -11.90
CA ARG A 87 23.14 -20.29 -10.94
C ARG A 87 24.28 -21.28 -11.07
#